data_AF-A0A6N2EHQ2-F1
#
_entry.id   AF-A0A6N2EHQ2-F1
#
_cell.length_a   1.000
_cell.length_b   1.000
_cell.length_c   1.000
_cell.angle_alpha   90.00
_cell.angle_beta   90.00
_cell.angle_gamma   90.00
#
_symmetry.space_group_name_H-M   'P 1'
#
loop_
_entity.id
_entity.type
_entity.pdbx_description
1 polymer ?
#
loop_
_entity_poly.entity_id
_entity_poly.type
_entity_poly.pdbx_seq_one_letter_code
_entity_poly.pdbx_strand_id
1 'polypeptide(L)'
;MQQPRSAIAACIALAAYAVALVAGWASGVPGPTVMLRALVAMVVCYAVGSVLASMAYHAIREFLDSYEKNHPVPELGRSPTPEHSEAGRNEQSGLAA
;
A
#
# COMPACT_ATOMS: atom_id res chain seq x y z
N MET A 1 6.89 -6.90 8.46
CA MET A 1 5.60 -7.15 7.78
C MET A 1 5.23 -5.92 6.97
N GLN A 2 5.69 -5.80 5.72
CA GLN A 2 5.28 -4.71 4.82
C GLN A 2 3.80 -4.89 4.48
N GLN A 3 2.97 -3.92 4.83
CA GLN A 3 1.56 -3.96 4.43
C GLN A 3 1.44 -3.55 2.95
N PRO A 4 0.74 -4.34 2.11
CA PRO A 4 0.62 -4.08 0.66
C PRO A 4 -0.04 -2.73 0.31
N ARG A 5 -0.66 -2.12 1.32
CA ARG A 5 -1.29 -0.80 1.32
C ARG A 5 -0.31 0.32 0.90
N SER A 6 0.97 0.22 1.28
CA SER A 6 1.95 1.27 1.00
C SER A 6 2.44 1.26 -0.46
N ALA A 7 2.46 0.10 -1.11
CA ALA A 7 2.92 -0.03 -2.50
C ALA A 7 1.95 0.65 -3.48
N ILE A 8 0.64 0.45 -3.28
CA ILE A 8 -0.39 1.06 -4.14
C ILE A 8 -0.40 2.59 -3.97
N ALA A 9 -0.29 3.07 -2.74
CA ALA A 9 -0.17 4.50 -2.46
C ALA A 9 1.08 5.12 -3.10
N ALA A 10 2.22 4.42 -3.06
CA ALA A 10 3.45 4.87 -3.69
C ALA A 10 3.34 4.95 -5.22
N CYS A 11 2.73 3.94 -5.86
CA CYS A 11 2.55 3.94 -7.31
C CYS A 11 1.65 5.08 -7.79
N ILE A 12 0.56 5.37 -7.06
CA ILE A 12 -0.35 6.47 -7.40
C ILE A 12 0.34 7.83 -7.21
N ALA A 13 1.10 8.01 -6.12
CA ALA A 13 1.87 9.23 -5.89
C ALA A 13 2.94 9.45 -6.98
N LEU A 14 3.64 8.39 -7.40
CA LEU A 14 4.62 8.43 -8.49
C LEU A 14 3.98 8.80 -9.83
N ALA A 15 2.83 8.21 -10.17
CA ALA A 15 2.12 8.49 -11.41
C ALA A 15 1.66 9.97 -11.47
N ALA A 16 1.11 10.49 -10.36
CA ALA A 16 0.67 11.87 -10.30
C ALA A 16 1.85 12.87 -10.34
N TYR A 17 2.98 12.53 -9.71
CA TYR A 17 4.21 13.31 -9.82
C TYR A 17 4.75 13.37 -11.25
N ALA A 18 4.72 12.24 -11.97
CA ALA A 18 5.13 12.17 -13.37
C ALA A 18 4.26 13.08 -14.27
N VAL A 19 2.93 13.07 -14.08
CA VAL A 19 2.02 13.94 -14.84
C VAL A 19 2.28 15.42 -14.52
N ALA A 20 2.53 15.77 -13.26
CA ALA A 20 2.85 17.13 -12.85
C ALA A 20 4.18 17.63 -13.45
N LEU A 21 5.21 16.78 -13.51
CA LEU A 21 6.47 17.10 -14.17
C LEU A 21 6.30 17.36 -15.67
N VAL A 22 5.55 16.50 -16.37
CA VAL A 22 5.29 16.65 -17.82
C VAL A 22 4.50 17.93 -18.10
N ALA A 23 3.47 18.22 -17.30
CA ALA A 23 2.69 19.45 -17.40
C ALA A 23 3.52 20.72 -17.10
N GLY A 24 4.44 20.63 -16.13
CA GLY A 24 5.35 21.72 -15.78
C GLY A 24 6.35 22.02 -16.90
N TRP A 25 6.90 20.98 -17.52
CA TRP A 25 7.92 21.12 -18.57
C TRP A 25 7.36 21.72 -19.87
N ALA A 26 6.08 21.44 -20.17
CA ALA A 26 5.39 22.00 -21.33
C ALA A 26 5.16 23.53 -21.26
N SER A 27 5.37 24.16 -20.09
CA SER A 27 5.04 25.58 -19.89
C SER A 27 6.15 26.58 -20.29
N GLY A 28 7.37 26.12 -20.61
CA GLY A 28 8.46 26.99 -21.08
C GLY A 28 8.95 28.04 -20.07
N VAL A 29 8.59 27.93 -18.80
CA VAL A 29 8.86 28.91 -17.74
C VAL A 29 10.28 28.69 -17.16
N PRO A 30 11.02 29.75 -16.76
CA PRO A 30 12.34 29.64 -16.15
C PRO A 30 12.38 28.67 -14.95
N GLY A 31 13.46 27.87 -14.91
CA GLY A 31 13.64 26.71 -14.02
C GLY A 31 13.35 26.89 -12.51
N PRO A 32 13.68 28.04 -11.86
CA PRO A 32 13.40 28.22 -10.43
C PRO A 32 11.90 28.23 -10.12
N THR A 33 11.12 28.88 -10.97
CA THR A 33 9.66 28.96 -10.87
C THR A 33 8.99 27.60 -11.07
N VAL A 34 9.57 26.76 -11.93
CA VAL A 34 9.10 25.39 -12.15
C VAL A 34 9.31 24.53 -10.91
N MET A 35 10.46 24.67 -10.24
CA MET A 35 10.74 23.95 -8.99
C MET A 35 9.73 24.30 -7.89
N LEU A 36 9.40 25.58 -7.71
CA LEU A 36 8.45 26.00 -6.68
C LEU A 36 7.03 25.49 -6.97
N ARG A 37 6.61 25.54 -8.24
CA ARG A 37 5.33 24.96 -8.67
C ARG A 37 5.29 23.44 -8.53
N ALA A 38 6.37 22.74 -8.84
CA ALA A 38 6.47 21.30 -8.67
C ALA A 38 6.34 20.90 -7.18
N LEU A 39 6.95 21.67 -6.28
CA LEU A 39 6.88 21.44 -4.84
C LEU A 39 5.46 21.68 -4.30
N VAL A 40 4.80 22.75 -4.73
CA VAL A 40 3.38 23.01 -4.39
C VAL A 40 2.47 21.92 -4.97
N ALA A 41 2.67 21.52 -6.23
CA ALA A 41 1.92 20.43 -6.85
C ALA A 41 2.11 19.11 -6.09
N MET A 42 3.32 18.82 -5.60
CA MET A 42 3.59 17.63 -4.80
C MET A 42 2.80 17.65 -3.48
N VAL A 43 2.75 18.79 -2.79
CA VAL A 43 1.99 18.96 -1.54
C VAL A 43 0.49 18.80 -1.78
N VAL A 44 -0.05 19.45 -2.81
CA VAL A 44 -1.48 19.36 -3.15
C VAL A 44 -1.84 17.94 -3.57
N CYS A 45 -1.00 17.29 -4.37
CA CYS A 45 -1.23 15.92 -4.80
C CYS A 45 -1.15 14.93 -3.63
N TYR A 46 -0.21 15.13 -2.69
CA TYR A 46 -0.14 14.33 -1.48
C TYR A 46 -1.43 14.46 -0.64
N ALA A 47 -1.92 15.69 -0.46
CA ALA A 47 -3.18 15.92 0.24
C ALA A 47 -4.36 15.23 -0.45
N VAL A 48 -4.51 15.42 -1.77
CA VAL A 48 -5.59 14.79 -2.55
C VAL A 48 -5.50 13.27 -2.52
N GLY A 49 -4.30 12.70 -2.73
CA GLY A 49 -4.07 11.26 -2.68
C GLY A 49 -4.37 10.66 -1.31
N SER A 50 -4.06 11.38 -0.22
CA SER A 50 -4.40 10.95 1.13
C SER A 50 -5.91 10.89 1.38
N VAL A 51 -6.68 11.86 0.85
CA VAL A 51 -8.13 11.89 0.96
C VAL A 51 -8.76 10.75 0.14
N LEU A 52 -8.29 10.55 -1.09
CA LEU A 52 -8.75 9.44 -1.93
C LEU A 52 -8.46 8.08 -1.29
N ALA A 53 -7.27 7.89 -0.72
CA ALA A 53 -6.92 6.65 -0.04
C ALA A 53 -7.80 6.38 1.19
N SER A 54 -8.12 7.43 1.95
CA SER A 54 -9.03 7.34 3.10
C SER A 54 -10.45 6.94 2.67
N MET A 55 -10.96 7.57 1.61
CA MET A 55 -12.26 7.25 1.01
C MET A 55 -12.31 5.81 0.48
N ALA A 56 -11.28 5.38 -0.25
CA ALA A 56 -11.19 4.03 -0.77
C ALA A 56 -11.16 2.98 0.36
N TYR A 57 -10.43 3.26 1.44
CA TYR A 57 -10.40 2.38 2.61
C TYR A 57 -11.79 2.24 3.26
N HIS A 58 -12.53 3.34 3.35
CA HIS A 58 -13.91 3.33 3.84
C HIS A 58 -14.83 2.50 2.95
N ALA A 59 -14.80 2.75 1.64
CA ALA A 59 -15.64 2.04 0.67
C ALA A 59 -15.38 0.52 0.67
N ILE A 60 -14.11 0.11 0.75
CA ILE A 60 -13.73 -1.30 0.83
C ILE A 60 -14.22 -1.94 2.14
N ARG A 61 -14.10 -1.23 3.26
CA ARG A 61 -14.63 -1.70 4.56
C ARG A 61 -16.14 -1.90 4.52
N GLU A 62 -16.87 -0.94 3.97
CA GLU A 62 -18.33 -1.01 3.81
C GLU A 62 -18.73 -2.22 2.94
N PHE A 63 -17.99 -2.44 1.85
CA PHE A 63 -18.20 -3.58 0.97
C PHE A 63 -17.91 -4.91 1.66
N LEU A 64 -16.82 -5.01 2.43
CA LEU A 64 -16.47 -6.20 3.20
C LEU A 64 -17.56 -6.51 4.24
N ASP A 65 -17.98 -5.51 5.02
CA ASP A 65 -19.01 -5.67 6.05
C ASP A 65 -20.37 -6.06 5.43
N SER A 66 -20.73 -5.44 4.30
CA SER A 66 -21.93 -5.81 3.55
C SER A 66 -21.83 -7.21 2.95
N TYR A 67 -20.65 -7.60 2.46
CA TYR A 67 -20.44 -8.92 1.87
C TYR A 67 -20.54 -10.03 2.91
N GLU A 68 -19.93 -9.82 4.09
CA GLU A 68 -19.94 -10.75 5.21
C GLU A 68 -21.36 -10.98 5.76
N LYS A 69 -22.18 -9.92 5.84
CA LYS A 69 -23.60 -10.02 6.23
C LYS A 69 -24.44 -10.80 5.23
N ASN A 70 -24.17 -10.65 3.93
CA ASN A 70 -24.95 -11.29 2.86
C ASN A 70 -24.48 -12.71 2.50
N HIS A 71 -23.24 -13.06 2.85
CA HIS A 71 -22.66 -14.37 2.64
C HIS A 71 -22.04 -14.89 3.94
N PRO A 72 -22.86 -15.29 4.93
CA PRO A 72 -22.34 -15.93 6.13
C PRO A 72 -21.63 -17.21 5.70
N VAL A 73 -20.29 -17.18 5.72
CA VAL A 73 -19.49 -18.37 5.45
C VAL A 73 -19.90 -19.42 6.50
N PRO A 74 -20.39 -20.60 6.09
CA PRO A 74 -20.54 -21.70 7.01
C PRO A 74 -19.18 -21.91 7.65
N GLU A 75 -19.08 -21.93 8.98
CA GLU A 75 -17.84 -22.25 9.66
C GLU A 75 -17.44 -23.69 9.29
N LEU A 76 -16.77 -23.84 8.16
CA LEU A 76 -16.06 -25.04 7.78
C LEU A 76 -14.96 -25.16 8.83
N GLY A 77 -15.19 -26.10 9.75
CA GLY A 77 -14.47 -26.29 10.98
C GLY A 77 -13.02 -25.84 10.88
N ARG A 78 -12.70 -24.83 11.68
CA ARG A 78 -11.36 -24.41 12.09
C ARG A 78 -10.41 -25.59 12.00
N SER A 79 -9.73 -25.73 10.86
CA SER A 79 -8.77 -26.81 10.69
C SER A 79 -7.69 -26.56 11.74
N PRO A 80 -7.37 -27.55 12.59
CA PRO A 80 -6.41 -27.37 13.66
C PRO A 80 -5.15 -26.76 13.04
N THR A 81 -4.79 -25.59 13.56
CA THR A 81 -3.54 -24.92 13.24
C THR A 81 -2.45 -25.98 13.24
N PRO A 82 -1.70 -26.21 12.14
CA PRO A 82 -0.57 -27.10 12.19
C PRO A 82 0.39 -26.49 13.19
N GLU A 83 0.44 -27.10 14.38
CA GLU A 83 1.49 -26.87 15.35
C GLU A 83 2.79 -26.96 14.59
N HIS A 84 3.50 -25.85 14.63
CA HIS A 84 4.79 -25.70 14.02
C HIS A 84 5.68 -26.77 14.65
N SER A 85 5.94 -27.81 13.86
CA SER A 85 6.84 -28.90 14.17
C SER A 85 8.22 -28.34 14.49
N GLU A 86 8.47 -28.10 15.78
CA GLU A 86 9.78 -27.84 16.39
C GLU A 86 10.61 -29.14 16.50
N ALA A 87 10.49 -30.05 15.53
CA ALA A 87 11.20 -31.33 15.52
C ALA A 87 12.26 -31.35 14.40
N GLY A 88 13.26 -30.47 14.50
CA GLY A 88 14.35 -30.46 13.51
C GLY A 88 15.58 -29.60 13.82
N ARG A 89 15.73 -29.07 15.04
CA ARG A 89 16.86 -28.22 15.43
C ARG A 89 17.72 -28.86 16.52
N ASN A 90 18.16 -30.11 16.34
CA ASN A 90 19.11 -30.75 17.28
C ASN A 90 20.18 -31.66 16.64
N GLU A 91 20.37 -31.64 15.31
CA GLU A 91 21.42 -32.47 14.66
C GLU A 91 22.69 -31.72 14.20
N GLN A 92 22.78 -30.39 14.35
CA GLN A 92 23.94 -29.63 13.85
C GLN A 92 25.06 -29.34 14.86
N SER A 93 24.98 -29.82 16.11
CA SER A 93 26.02 -29.51 17.13
C SER A 93 27.17 -30.53 17.24
N GLY A 94 27.24 -31.55 16.37
CA GLY A 94 28.17 -32.67 16.53
C GLY A 94 29.44 -32.68 15.67
N LEU A 95 29.63 -31.73 14.73
CA LEU A 95 30.70 -31.81 13.73
C LEU A 95 31.83 -30.78 13.92
N ALA A 96 32.27 -30.60 15.17
CA ALA A 96 33.48 -29.85 15.49
C ALA A 96 34.18 -30.47 16.71
N ALA A 97 34.84 -31.61 16.51
CA ALA A 97 35.87 -32.15 17.38
C ALA A 97 36.90 -32.91 16.53
#